data_AF-A7TGC5-F1
#
_entry.id   AF-A7TGC5-F1
#
_cell.length_a   1.000
_cell.length_b   1.000
_cell.length_c   1.000
_cell.angle_alpha   90.00
_cell.angle_beta   90.00
_cell.angle_gamma   90.00
#
_symmetry.space_group_name_H-M   'P 1'
#
loop_
_entity.id
_entity.type
_entity.pdbx_description
1 polymer ?
#
loop_
_entity_poly.entity_id
_entity_poly.type
_entity_poly.pdbx_seq_one_letter_code
_entity_poly.pdbx_strand_id
1 'polypeptide(L)'
;MVLSIPLKVIAHCWLHKDSNAADYLADCQAKHLPNISFTQRNDLINWLSGTSETSSYISGDKSKESEVKEITKESDSANVTERELAKTDPILAKALSNERVLVDHNSSLRGSKAIDFGYLIKDAELKLVQSIKSSLRSNRNKSSSQNGISKNDRNLQRNSTQRKDPIILIPSAASSIFTLSNIKQFLQDSNYINPRELPVASQDLITIEKKFDRISRPIRFMVVNNTRMFTKPEYWDRVVAIFTTGHAWQFNNYQWNTPQELFQHCKGYYFHFSGDSIPQTVQQWNVQKVEIDKNKRFKDVEVVRFFWYNLEKELLARGFH
;
A
#
# COMPACT_ATOMS: atom_id res chain seq x y z
N MET A 1 -25.65 -18.30 -8.95
CA MET A 1 -25.84 -19.78 -9.02
C MET A 1 -24.87 -20.41 -8.05
N VAL A 2 -25.38 -20.82 -6.88
CA VAL A 2 -24.58 -21.49 -5.85
C VAL A 2 -24.32 -22.91 -6.31
N LEU A 3 -23.05 -23.29 -6.42
CA LEU A 3 -22.63 -24.58 -6.93
C LEU A 3 -22.74 -25.63 -5.83
N SER A 4 -23.82 -26.43 -5.86
CA SER A 4 -23.90 -27.68 -5.10
C SER A 4 -23.11 -28.75 -5.86
N ILE A 5 -21.77 -28.69 -5.76
CA ILE A 5 -20.89 -29.68 -6.39
C ILE A 5 -20.79 -30.90 -5.47
N PRO A 6 -21.04 -32.12 -5.97
CA PRO A 6 -20.85 -33.33 -5.17
C PRO A 6 -19.39 -33.48 -4.71
N LEU A 7 -19.18 -33.88 -3.45
CA LEU A 7 -17.85 -34.09 -2.86
C LEU A 7 -16.94 -34.99 -3.70
N LYS A 8 -17.53 -36.00 -4.37
CA LYS A 8 -16.82 -36.92 -5.27
C LYS A 8 -16.10 -36.19 -6.41
N VAL A 9 -16.67 -35.11 -6.94
CA VAL A 9 -16.13 -34.32 -8.05
C VAL A 9 -14.99 -33.43 -7.54
N ILE A 10 -15.14 -32.86 -6.34
CA ILE A 10 -14.10 -32.07 -5.67
C ILE A 10 -12.86 -32.93 -5.40
N ALA A 11 -13.05 -34.13 -4.85
CA ALA A 11 -11.97 -35.09 -4.60
C ALA A 11 -11.27 -35.52 -5.91
N HIS A 12 -12.04 -35.73 -6.98
CA HIS A 12 -11.49 -36.05 -8.30
C HIS A 12 -10.64 -34.91 -8.88
N CYS A 13 -11.11 -33.66 -8.76
CA CYS A 13 -10.33 -32.47 -9.13
C CYS A 13 -9.01 -32.37 -8.39
N TRP A 14 -9.01 -32.67 -7.09
CA TRP A 14 -7.80 -32.63 -6.26
C TRP A 14 -6.79 -33.72 -6.65
N LEU A 15 -7.26 -34.94 -6.93
CA LEU A 15 -6.41 -36.05 -7.33
C LEU A 15 -5.70 -35.77 -8.66
N HIS A 16 -6.35 -35.04 -9.56
CA HIS A 16 -5.80 -34.65 -10.86
C HIS A 16 -5.15 -33.26 -10.85
N LYS A 17 -4.73 -32.71 -9.70
CA LYS A 17 -4.15 -31.34 -9.64
C LYS A 17 -2.95 -31.12 -10.58
N ASP A 18 -2.15 -32.16 -10.82
CA ASP A 18 -0.93 -32.13 -11.63
C ASP A 18 -1.16 -32.64 -13.07
N SER A 19 -2.38 -33.12 -13.38
CA SER A 19 -2.74 -33.65 -14.70
C SER A 19 -3.26 -32.57 -15.65
N ASN A 20 -2.97 -32.71 -16.95
CA ASN A 20 -3.40 -31.79 -17.98
C ASN A 20 -4.95 -31.73 -18.08
N ALA A 21 -5.49 -30.61 -18.57
CA ALA A 21 -6.92 -30.40 -18.65
C ALA A 21 -7.64 -31.44 -19.54
N ALA A 22 -6.98 -31.92 -20.60
CA ALA A 22 -7.49 -32.95 -21.50
C ALA A 22 -7.63 -34.32 -20.81
N ASP A 23 -6.62 -34.72 -20.03
CA ASP A 23 -6.61 -35.99 -19.32
C ASP A 23 -7.69 -36.04 -18.24
N TYR A 24 -7.87 -34.92 -17.53
CA TYR A 24 -8.96 -34.76 -16.55
C TYR A 24 -10.34 -34.89 -17.21
N LEU A 25 -10.53 -34.28 -18.39
CA LEU A 25 -11.82 -34.33 -19.08
C LEU A 25 -12.15 -35.75 -19.58
N ALA A 26 -11.16 -36.48 -20.07
CA ALA A 26 -11.30 -37.88 -20.45
C ALA A 26 -11.66 -38.76 -19.24
N ASP A 27 -11.02 -38.55 -18.09
CA ASP A 27 -11.27 -39.36 -16.89
C ASP A 27 -12.60 -39.03 -16.21
N CYS A 28 -13.05 -37.77 -16.29
CA CYS A 28 -14.42 -37.37 -15.91
C CYS A 28 -15.48 -38.06 -16.77
N GLN A 29 -15.24 -38.20 -18.08
CA GLN A 29 -16.14 -38.91 -18.99
C GLN A 29 -16.18 -40.41 -18.69
N ALA A 30 -15.01 -41.02 -18.43
CA ALA A 30 -14.91 -42.45 -18.08
C ALA A 30 -15.63 -42.79 -16.76
N LYS A 31 -15.59 -41.88 -15.76
CA LYS A 31 -16.19 -42.08 -14.43
C LYS A 31 -17.61 -41.50 -14.31
N HIS A 32 -18.19 -41.00 -15.40
CA HIS A 32 -19.49 -40.32 -15.45
C HIS A 32 -19.65 -39.21 -14.39
N LEU A 33 -18.61 -38.39 -14.21
CA LEU A 33 -18.63 -37.25 -13.29
C LEU A 33 -18.94 -35.94 -14.03
N PRO A 34 -19.72 -35.03 -13.44
CA PRO A 34 -19.95 -33.71 -14.01
C PRO A 34 -18.62 -32.96 -14.08
N ASN A 35 -18.30 -32.40 -15.25
CA ASN A 35 -17.08 -31.64 -15.44
C ASN A 35 -17.17 -30.27 -14.75
N ILE A 36 -16.03 -29.77 -14.30
CA ILE A 36 -15.89 -28.45 -13.69
C ILE A 36 -15.09 -27.58 -14.66
N SER A 37 -15.52 -26.34 -14.86
CA SER A 37 -14.82 -25.42 -15.76
C SER A 37 -13.40 -25.14 -15.27
N PHE A 38 -12.48 -24.85 -16.20
CA PHE A 38 -11.07 -24.65 -15.87
C PHE A 38 -10.85 -23.54 -14.82
N THR A 39 -11.60 -22.43 -14.92
CA THR A 39 -11.56 -21.32 -13.97
C THR A 39 -11.97 -21.75 -12.57
N GLN A 40 -13.01 -22.55 -12.44
CA GLN A 40 -13.49 -23.09 -11.17
C GLN A 40 -12.52 -24.13 -10.59
N ARG A 41 -11.90 -24.96 -11.45
CA ARG A 41 -10.90 -25.94 -11.02
C ARG A 41 -9.66 -25.25 -10.44
N ASN A 42 -9.19 -24.18 -11.06
CA ASN A 42 -8.04 -23.42 -10.55
C ASN A 42 -8.35 -22.72 -9.22
N ASP A 43 -9.52 -22.10 -9.11
CA ASP A 43 -9.98 -21.46 -7.87
C ASP A 43 -10.13 -22.49 -6.73
N LEU A 44 -10.73 -23.66 -7.03
CA LEU A 44 -10.92 -24.75 -6.08
C LEU A 44 -9.59 -25.36 -5.61
N ILE A 45 -8.63 -25.56 -6.51
CA ILE A 45 -7.30 -26.10 -6.15
C ILE A 45 -6.52 -25.09 -5.29
N ASN A 46 -6.59 -23.80 -5.63
CA ASN A 46 -5.96 -22.75 -4.82
C ASN A 46 -6.58 -22.67 -3.41
N TRP A 47 -7.89 -22.83 -3.33
CA TRP A 47 -8.60 -22.88 -2.04
C TRP A 47 -8.25 -24.13 -1.23
N LEU A 48 -8.30 -25.33 -1.83
CA LEU A 48 -7.96 -26.59 -1.16
C LEU A 48 -6.49 -26.70 -0.75
N SER A 49 -5.59 -26.01 -1.46
CA SER A 49 -4.17 -25.94 -1.12
C SER A 49 -3.85 -24.90 -0.04
N GLY A 50 -4.83 -24.12 0.42
CA GLY A 50 -4.65 -23.07 1.42
C GLY A 50 -3.91 -21.83 0.90
N THR A 51 -3.75 -21.69 -0.42
CA THR A 51 -3.16 -20.48 -1.01
C THR A 51 -4.15 -19.33 -1.13
N SER A 52 -5.45 -19.61 -1.01
CA SER A 52 -6.53 -18.62 -0.97
C SER A 52 -7.56 -19.01 0.07
N GLU A 53 -7.85 -18.11 1.03
CA GLU A 53 -8.81 -18.36 2.13
C GLU A 53 -10.28 -18.19 1.69
N THR A 54 -10.51 -17.58 0.54
CA THR A 54 -11.85 -17.33 -0.03
C THR A 54 -11.88 -17.78 -1.48
N SER A 55 -12.96 -18.45 -1.90
CA SER A 55 -13.19 -18.83 -3.30
C SER A 55 -14.47 -18.19 -3.80
N SER A 56 -14.46 -17.74 -5.05
CA SER A 56 -15.58 -16.98 -5.65
C SER A 56 -16.81 -17.84 -5.91
N TYR A 57 -16.62 -19.17 -5.90
CA TYR A 57 -17.64 -20.15 -6.28
C TYR A 57 -18.16 -20.99 -5.10
N ILE A 58 -17.59 -20.84 -3.90
CA ILE A 58 -18.10 -21.47 -2.68
C ILE A 58 -18.88 -20.42 -1.90
N SER A 59 -20.20 -20.56 -1.89
CA SER A 59 -21.05 -19.73 -1.04
C SER A 59 -20.97 -20.27 0.39
N GLY A 60 -20.12 -19.67 1.21
CA GLY A 60 -20.37 -19.64 2.65
C GLY A 60 -21.68 -18.89 2.88
N ASP A 61 -22.54 -19.45 3.72
CA ASP A 61 -23.88 -18.95 4.05
C ASP A 61 -23.88 -17.42 4.28
N LYS A 62 -24.27 -16.66 3.24
CA LYS A 62 -24.48 -15.22 3.29
C LYS A 62 -25.97 -14.97 3.47
N SER A 63 -26.42 -15.17 4.70
CA SER A 63 -27.75 -14.77 5.15
C SER A 63 -27.62 -14.02 6.47
N LYS A 64 -27.83 -12.70 6.42
CA LYS A 64 -28.00 -11.72 7.53
C LYS A 64 -26.73 -11.03 8.07
N GLU A 65 -26.40 -9.90 7.45
CA GLU A 65 -25.88 -8.73 8.15
C GLU A 65 -27.07 -7.94 8.71
N SER A 66 -27.30 -8.03 10.02
CA SER A 66 -27.83 -6.98 10.91
C SER A 66 -28.18 -7.61 12.26
N GLU A 67 -27.16 -7.82 13.07
CA GLU A 67 -27.14 -7.55 14.52
C GLU A 67 -25.86 -8.16 15.10
N VAL A 68 -25.13 -7.33 15.82
CA VAL A 68 -23.88 -7.64 16.50
C VAL A 68 -24.10 -8.80 17.48
N LYS A 69 -23.63 -10.00 17.13
CA LYS A 69 -23.16 -11.01 18.09
C LYS A 69 -22.01 -11.80 17.50
N GLU A 70 -20.84 -11.63 18.12
CA GLU A 70 -19.68 -12.49 17.96
C GLU A 70 -20.10 -13.96 18.11
N ILE A 71 -19.89 -14.76 17.07
CA ILE A 71 -19.81 -16.21 17.18
C ILE A 71 -18.55 -16.63 16.44
N THR A 72 -17.50 -16.79 17.22
CA THR A 72 -16.29 -17.54 16.92
C THR A 72 -16.66 -18.96 16.47
N LYS A 73 -16.32 -19.29 15.21
CA LYS A 73 -16.15 -20.68 14.79
C LYS A 73 -14.64 -20.90 14.65
N GLU A 74 -14.05 -21.58 15.63
CA GLU A 74 -13.19 -22.76 15.42
C GLU A 74 -12.45 -23.17 16.71
N SER A 75 -12.84 -24.33 17.25
CA SER A 75 -11.94 -25.40 17.72
C SER A 75 -12.77 -26.61 18.17
N ASP A 76 -13.37 -27.32 17.21
CA ASP A 76 -14.27 -28.47 17.43
C ASP A 76 -13.51 -29.81 17.64
N SER A 77 -12.32 -29.79 18.25
CA SER A 77 -11.58 -31.03 18.56
C SER A 77 -11.62 -31.43 20.03
N ALA A 78 -11.92 -30.49 20.96
CA ALA A 78 -12.07 -30.78 22.39
C ALA A 78 -13.55 -30.85 22.85
N ASN A 79 -14.47 -30.20 22.13
CA ASN A 79 -15.89 -30.07 22.50
C ASN A 79 -16.78 -31.26 22.09
N VAL A 80 -16.25 -32.21 21.31
CA VAL A 80 -17.03 -33.38 20.86
C VAL A 80 -17.33 -34.30 22.04
N THR A 81 -16.37 -34.47 22.95
CA THR A 81 -16.50 -35.32 24.14
C THR A 81 -17.50 -34.78 25.17
N GLU A 82 -17.49 -33.49 25.49
CA GLU A 82 -18.43 -32.91 26.48
C GLU A 82 -19.87 -32.81 25.94
N ARG A 83 -20.04 -32.53 24.64
CA ARG A 83 -21.39 -32.50 24.02
C ARG A 83 -22.02 -33.89 23.87
N GLU A 84 -21.23 -34.95 23.77
CA GLU A 84 -21.74 -36.33 23.83
C GLU A 84 -22.09 -36.76 25.26
N LEU A 85 -21.27 -36.42 26.27
CA LEU A 85 -21.58 -36.69 27.68
C LEU A 85 -22.79 -35.89 28.18
N ALA A 86 -23.01 -34.69 27.67
CA ALA A 86 -24.19 -33.87 27.97
C ALA A 86 -25.52 -34.50 27.52
N LYS A 87 -25.50 -35.45 26.58
CA LYS A 87 -26.70 -36.21 26.18
C LYS A 87 -27.02 -37.35 27.15
N THR A 88 -26.04 -37.80 27.94
CA THR A 88 -26.18 -38.95 28.84
C THR A 88 -26.55 -38.57 30.28
N ASP A 89 -26.21 -37.36 30.75
CA ASP A 89 -26.50 -36.93 32.12
C ASP A 89 -27.30 -35.60 32.15
N PRO A 90 -28.55 -35.61 32.65
CA PRO A 90 -29.41 -34.42 32.69
C PRO A 90 -28.88 -33.34 33.65
N ILE A 91 -28.08 -33.69 34.65
CA ILE A 91 -27.49 -32.71 35.59
C ILE A 91 -26.37 -31.95 34.89
N LEU A 92 -25.53 -32.66 34.13
CA LEU A 92 -24.46 -32.07 33.34
C LEU A 92 -25.01 -31.15 32.25
N ALA A 93 -26.09 -31.55 31.57
CA ALA A 93 -26.77 -30.70 30.58
C ALA A 93 -27.27 -29.38 31.18
N LYS A 94 -27.84 -29.44 32.39
CA LYS A 94 -28.32 -28.26 33.11
C LYS A 94 -27.15 -27.38 33.58
N ALA A 95 -26.04 -27.95 34.01
CA ALA A 95 -24.84 -27.21 34.39
C ALA A 95 -24.24 -26.46 33.17
N LEU A 96 -24.03 -27.15 32.05
CA LEU A 96 -23.49 -26.58 30.81
C LEU A 96 -24.40 -25.48 30.23
N SER A 97 -25.73 -25.63 30.33
CA SER A 97 -26.67 -24.60 29.87
C SER A 97 -26.56 -23.27 30.62
N ASN A 98 -26.06 -23.31 31.86
CA ASN A 98 -25.90 -22.13 32.72
C ASN A 98 -24.44 -21.68 32.82
N GLU A 99 -23.51 -22.37 32.15
CA GLU A 99 -22.10 -22.03 32.15
C GLU A 99 -21.84 -20.79 31.27
N ARG A 100 -20.93 -19.93 31.74
CA ARG A 100 -20.45 -18.77 30.97
C ARG A 100 -18.94 -18.87 30.86
N VAL A 101 -18.45 -19.23 29.68
CA VAL A 101 -17.02 -19.23 29.39
C VAL A 101 -16.56 -17.77 29.31
N LEU A 102 -15.74 -17.34 30.27
CA LEU A 102 -15.28 -15.96 30.38
C LEU A 102 -14.16 -15.63 29.39
N VAL A 103 -13.27 -16.60 29.10
CA VAL A 103 -12.13 -16.43 28.20
C VAL A 103 -11.80 -17.77 27.56
N ASP A 104 -11.72 -17.80 26.23
CA ASP A 104 -11.23 -18.95 25.47
C ASP A 104 -9.69 -18.91 25.36
N HIS A 105 -9.01 -20.06 25.24
CA HIS A 105 -7.56 -20.13 25.13
C HIS A 105 -7.02 -19.27 23.97
N ASN A 106 -7.72 -19.30 22.82
CA ASN A 106 -7.38 -18.51 21.65
C ASN A 106 -7.67 -17.01 21.83
N SER A 107 -8.66 -16.67 22.67
CA SER A 107 -9.00 -15.29 23.06
C SER A 107 -7.97 -14.73 24.06
N SER A 108 -7.49 -15.56 24.99
CA SER A 108 -6.50 -15.17 26.00
C SER A 108 -5.15 -14.76 25.40
N LEU A 109 -4.82 -15.25 24.20
CA LEU A 109 -3.58 -14.92 23.49
C LEU A 109 -3.71 -13.63 22.66
N ARG A 110 -4.90 -13.04 22.57
CA ARG A 110 -5.12 -11.76 21.88
C ARG A 110 -5.07 -10.61 22.88
N GLY A 111 -4.57 -9.45 22.43
CA GLY A 111 -4.62 -8.24 23.23
C GLY A 111 -6.07 -7.76 23.43
N SER A 112 -6.32 -7.02 24.51
CA SER A 112 -7.65 -6.47 24.84
C SER A 112 -8.17 -5.41 23.84
N LYS A 113 -7.34 -4.98 22.88
CA LYS A 113 -7.71 -4.03 21.84
C LYS A 113 -7.90 -4.78 20.52
N ALA A 114 -9.03 -4.56 19.87
CA ALA A 114 -9.30 -5.04 18.51
C ALA A 114 -8.45 -4.28 17.49
N ILE A 115 -7.16 -4.61 17.40
CA ILE A 115 -6.21 -4.03 16.46
C ILE A 115 -5.67 -5.14 15.58
N ASP A 116 -5.92 -5.01 14.27
CA ASP A 116 -5.36 -5.91 13.27
C ASP A 116 -3.96 -5.44 12.86
N PHE A 117 -2.96 -6.29 13.14
CA PHE A 117 -1.56 -6.05 12.78
C PHE A 117 -1.17 -6.68 11.44
N GLY A 118 -2.13 -7.19 10.65
CA GLY A 118 -1.87 -7.74 9.32
C GLY A 118 -1.13 -6.77 8.40
N TYR A 119 -1.33 -5.45 8.57
CA TYR A 119 -0.59 -4.44 7.81
C TYR A 119 0.92 -4.46 8.12
N LEU A 120 1.32 -4.72 9.38
CA LEU A 120 2.73 -4.81 9.78
C LEU A 120 3.38 -6.07 9.22
N ILE A 121 2.64 -7.18 9.17
CA ILE A 121 3.12 -8.43 8.56
C ILE A 121 3.43 -8.18 7.07
N LYS A 122 2.51 -7.51 6.37
CA LYS A 122 2.70 -7.16 4.95
C LYS A 122 3.85 -6.17 4.74
N ASP A 123 4.00 -5.18 5.62
CA ASP A 123 5.10 -4.22 5.56
C ASP A 123 6.47 -4.88 5.84
N ALA A 124 6.51 -5.80 6.82
CA ALA A 124 7.70 -6.59 7.12
C ALA A 124 8.06 -7.56 5.98
N GLU A 125 7.07 -8.19 5.34
CA GLU A 125 7.30 -9.04 4.18
C GLU A 125 7.90 -8.24 3.01
N LEU A 126 7.34 -7.07 2.71
CA LEU A 126 7.83 -6.20 1.65
C LEU A 126 9.25 -5.67 1.94
N LYS A 127 9.51 -5.21 3.17
CA LYS A 127 10.79 -4.56 3.50
C LYS A 127 11.91 -5.54 3.82
N LEU A 128 11.60 -6.64 4.51
CA LEU A 128 12.58 -7.55 5.07
C LEU A 128 12.70 -8.84 4.25
N VAL A 129 11.59 -9.45 3.83
CA VAL A 129 11.64 -10.70 3.06
C VAL A 129 12.04 -10.45 1.61
N GLN A 130 11.57 -9.39 0.97
CA GLN A 130 11.97 -9.10 -0.42
C GLN A 130 13.41 -8.59 -0.55
N SER A 131 13.94 -7.89 0.47
CA SER A 131 15.35 -7.48 0.51
C SER A 131 16.28 -8.69 0.74
N ILE A 132 15.89 -9.64 1.58
CA ILE A 132 16.60 -10.92 1.73
C ILE A 132 16.49 -11.78 0.46
N LYS A 133 15.30 -11.87 -0.15
CA LYS A 133 15.09 -12.67 -1.37
C LYS A 133 15.82 -12.09 -2.59
N SER A 134 15.95 -10.77 -2.68
CA SER A 134 16.73 -10.11 -3.74
C SER A 134 18.24 -10.24 -3.55
N SER A 135 18.75 -10.16 -2.31
CA SER A 135 20.17 -10.44 -2.01
C SER A 135 20.54 -11.92 -2.25
N LEU A 136 19.65 -12.86 -1.94
CA LEU A 136 19.85 -14.29 -2.24
C LEU A 136 19.80 -14.62 -3.74
N ARG A 137 18.99 -13.90 -4.54
CA ARG A 137 18.97 -14.03 -6.01
C ARG A 137 20.23 -13.47 -6.67
N SER A 138 20.81 -12.39 -6.14
CA SER A 138 22.07 -11.82 -6.61
C SER A 138 23.24 -12.81 -6.49
N ASN A 139 23.24 -13.66 -5.45
CA ASN A 139 24.32 -14.62 -5.21
C ASN A 139 24.26 -15.88 -6.09
N ARG A 140 23.18 -16.11 -6.84
CA ARG A 140 22.99 -17.32 -7.66
C ARG A 140 23.46 -17.16 -9.12
N ASN A 141 23.82 -15.95 -9.55
CA ASN A 141 24.25 -15.65 -10.92
C ASN A 141 25.77 -15.42 -11.07
N LYS A 142 26.60 -15.83 -10.10
CA LYS A 142 28.08 -15.65 -10.17
C LYS A 142 28.85 -16.84 -10.74
N SER A 143 28.19 -17.81 -11.36
CA SER A 143 28.86 -18.94 -12.01
C SER A 143 28.28 -19.24 -13.41
N SER A 144 28.53 -18.35 -14.37
CA SER A 144 28.73 -18.71 -15.79
C SER A 144 29.18 -17.51 -16.63
N SER A 145 30.42 -17.62 -17.12
CA SER A 145 30.94 -17.17 -18.42
C SER A 145 30.61 -15.77 -18.98
N GLN A 146 31.67 -14.95 -19.01
CA GLN A 146 32.17 -14.03 -20.03
C GLN A 146 31.36 -13.70 -21.31
N ASN A 147 31.52 -12.42 -21.68
CA ASN A 147 31.37 -11.79 -23.00
C ASN A 147 29.95 -11.41 -23.47
N GLY A 148 29.49 -10.25 -22.98
CA GLY A 148 28.49 -9.42 -23.64
C GLY A 148 28.66 -7.96 -23.23
N ILE A 149 29.00 -7.08 -24.17
CA ILE A 149 29.06 -5.63 -23.96
C ILE A 149 27.63 -5.13 -23.77
N SER A 150 27.18 -5.01 -22.52
CA SER A 150 25.88 -4.40 -22.21
C SER A 150 26.00 -2.88 -22.23
N LYS A 151 25.68 -2.28 -23.38
CA LYS A 151 25.34 -0.86 -23.47
C LYS A 151 24.07 -0.60 -22.64
N ASN A 152 24.24 0.14 -21.54
CA ASN A 152 23.25 0.99 -20.85
C ASN A 152 21.77 0.55 -20.88
N ASP A 153 21.40 -0.35 -19.97
CA ASP A 153 19.98 -0.63 -19.63
C ASP A 153 19.35 0.47 -18.73
N ARG A 154 20.14 1.45 -18.27
CA ARG A 154 19.64 2.61 -17.49
C ARG A 154 18.76 3.56 -18.31
N ASN A 155 18.82 3.52 -19.65
CA ASN A 155 18.02 4.41 -20.51
C ASN A 155 16.59 3.91 -20.76
N LEU A 156 16.34 2.59 -20.73
CA LEU A 156 15.01 2.04 -20.98
C LEU A 156 14.05 2.27 -19.79
N GLN A 157 14.55 2.23 -18.55
CA GLN A 157 13.76 2.58 -17.37
C GLN A 157 13.43 4.08 -17.32
N ARG A 158 14.37 4.95 -17.73
CA ARG A 158 14.18 6.41 -17.74
C ARG A 158 13.07 6.88 -18.69
N ASN A 159 12.88 6.17 -19.80
CA ASN A 159 11.84 6.50 -20.79
C ASN A 159 10.42 6.09 -20.34
N SER A 160 10.28 5.15 -19.40
CA SER A 160 8.97 4.76 -18.84
C SER A 160 8.47 5.76 -17.81
N THR A 161 9.36 6.25 -16.93
CA THR A 161 9.06 7.31 -15.95
C THR A 161 8.73 8.64 -16.61
N GLN A 162 9.29 8.92 -17.79
CA GLN A 162 8.96 10.11 -18.60
C GLN A 162 7.48 10.25 -18.96
N ARG A 163 6.67 9.19 -18.96
CA ARG A 163 5.25 9.27 -19.33
C ARG A 163 4.30 9.30 -18.14
N LYS A 164 4.80 9.11 -16.91
CA LYS A 164 3.97 9.08 -15.71
C LYS A 164 3.97 10.47 -15.04
N ASP A 165 2.84 10.80 -14.41
CA ASP A 165 2.66 12.07 -13.73
C ASP A 165 3.66 12.20 -12.54
N PRO A 166 4.48 13.25 -12.46
CA PRO A 166 5.42 13.43 -11.34
C PRO A 166 4.69 13.66 -10.02
N ILE A 167 5.35 13.31 -8.91
CA ILE A 167 4.77 13.34 -7.56
C ILE A 167 5.48 14.39 -6.71
N ILE A 168 4.69 15.18 -5.98
CA ILE A 168 5.15 16.11 -4.94
C ILE A 168 4.66 15.60 -3.59
N LEU A 169 5.58 15.30 -2.68
CA LEU A 169 5.26 14.90 -1.32
C LEU A 169 5.23 16.12 -0.42
N ILE A 170 4.14 16.28 0.32
CA ILE A 170 4.01 17.30 1.37
C ILE A 170 3.90 16.63 2.75
N PRO A 171 4.21 17.34 3.84
CA PRO A 171 4.09 16.77 5.18
C PRO A 171 2.63 16.47 5.55
N SER A 172 2.42 15.40 6.33
CA SER A 172 1.11 15.08 6.93
C SER A 172 0.81 15.87 8.22
N ALA A 173 1.75 16.69 8.70
CA ALA A 173 1.61 17.40 9.97
C ALA A 173 0.56 18.51 9.88
N ALA A 174 -0.40 18.55 10.81
CA ALA A 174 -1.43 19.59 10.87
C ALA A 174 -0.87 21.00 11.14
N SER A 175 0.33 21.10 11.70
CA SER A 175 1.06 22.35 11.91
C SER A 175 1.91 22.79 10.70
N SER A 176 1.92 22.02 9.61
CA SER A 176 2.63 22.39 8.38
C SER A 176 2.01 23.64 7.75
N ILE A 177 2.87 24.49 7.18
CA ILE A 177 2.45 25.67 6.39
C ILE A 177 1.63 25.24 5.16
N PHE A 178 2.02 24.11 4.56
CA PHE A 178 1.30 23.52 3.43
C PHE A 178 0.68 22.19 3.80
N THR A 179 -0.60 22.08 3.49
CA THR A 179 -1.41 20.86 3.59
C THR A 179 -2.16 20.66 2.26
N LEU A 180 -2.86 19.54 2.10
CA LEU A 180 -3.68 19.33 0.91
C LEU A 180 -4.77 20.40 0.76
N SER A 181 -5.26 20.99 1.85
CA SER A 181 -6.30 22.03 1.79
C SER A 181 -5.86 23.30 1.06
N ASN A 182 -4.62 23.79 1.28
CA ASN A 182 -4.17 25.08 0.75
C ASN A 182 -3.17 24.99 -0.42
N ILE A 183 -2.49 23.84 -0.62
CA ILE A 183 -1.39 23.73 -1.59
C ILE A 183 -1.84 24.04 -3.03
N LYS A 184 -3.09 23.72 -3.37
CA LYS A 184 -3.65 23.98 -4.70
C LYS A 184 -3.75 25.47 -5.00
N GLN A 185 -4.33 26.25 -4.08
CA GLN A 185 -4.45 27.70 -4.19
C GLN A 185 -3.08 28.38 -4.24
N PHE A 186 -2.14 27.91 -3.42
CA PHE A 186 -0.79 28.46 -3.43
C PHE A 186 -0.07 28.21 -4.77
N LEU A 187 -0.08 26.97 -5.28
CA LEU A 187 0.68 26.63 -6.49
C LEU A 187 0.02 27.09 -7.80
N GLN A 188 -1.32 27.21 -7.84
CA GLN A 188 -2.06 27.66 -9.03
C GLN A 188 -2.33 29.16 -9.01
N ASP A 189 -2.91 29.66 -7.92
CA ASP A 189 -3.38 31.05 -7.82
C ASP A 189 -2.34 32.00 -7.21
N SER A 190 -1.20 31.45 -6.75
CA SER A 190 -0.13 32.20 -6.09
C SER A 190 -0.59 32.99 -4.86
N ASN A 191 -1.55 32.43 -4.13
CA ASN A 191 -2.11 33.04 -2.93
C ASN A 191 -2.01 32.07 -1.76
N TYR A 192 -1.25 32.44 -0.72
CA TYR A 192 -1.17 31.64 0.50
C TYR A 192 -2.37 31.90 1.41
N ILE A 193 -3.09 30.82 1.75
CA ILE A 193 -4.15 30.82 2.77
C ILE A 193 -3.71 29.89 3.90
N ASN A 194 -3.97 30.28 5.14
CA ASN A 194 -3.63 29.46 6.29
C ASN A 194 -4.46 28.15 6.27
N PRO A 195 -3.84 26.97 6.40
CA PRO A 195 -4.56 25.70 6.44
C PRO A 195 -5.67 25.63 7.48
N ARG A 196 -5.57 26.37 8.58
CA ARG A 196 -6.56 26.39 9.67
C ARG A 196 -7.86 27.11 9.32
N GLU A 197 -7.82 27.99 8.33
CA GLU A 197 -8.98 28.76 7.85
C GLU A 197 -9.77 28.00 6.78
N LEU A 198 -9.19 26.92 6.25
CA LEU A 198 -9.79 26.11 5.21
C LEU A 198 -10.37 24.82 5.79
N PRO A 199 -11.43 24.27 5.16
CA PRO A 199 -11.91 22.94 5.49
C PRO A 199 -10.80 21.89 5.35
N VAL A 200 -10.80 20.90 6.23
CA VAL A 200 -9.89 19.76 6.13
C VAL A 200 -10.19 19.01 4.83
N ALA A 201 -9.18 18.85 3.98
CA ALA A 201 -9.32 18.09 2.75
C ALA A 201 -9.70 16.64 3.06
N SER A 202 -10.80 16.16 2.48
CA SER A 202 -11.24 14.77 2.61
C SER A 202 -10.46 13.81 1.69
N GLN A 203 -9.68 14.37 0.76
CA GLN A 203 -8.90 13.62 -0.23
C GLN A 203 -7.43 13.54 0.20
N ASP A 204 -6.83 12.36 0.03
CA ASP A 204 -5.39 12.13 0.28
C ASP A 204 -4.49 12.50 -0.91
N LEU A 205 -5.10 12.93 -2.03
CA LEU A 205 -4.44 13.21 -3.30
C LEU A 205 -5.08 14.41 -3.97
N ILE A 206 -4.25 15.33 -4.46
CA ILE A 206 -4.66 16.44 -5.32
C ILE A 206 -3.83 16.42 -6.59
N THR A 207 -4.46 16.70 -7.73
CA THR A 207 -3.75 16.85 -9.00
C THR A 207 -3.67 18.32 -9.38
N ILE A 208 -2.47 18.78 -9.75
CA ILE A 208 -2.19 20.16 -10.18
C ILE A 208 -1.57 20.11 -11.56
N GLU A 209 -2.19 20.78 -12.53
CA GLU A 209 -1.62 20.92 -13.86
C GLU A 209 -0.84 22.23 -13.98
N LYS A 210 0.37 22.17 -14.53
CA LYS A 210 1.21 23.33 -14.80
C LYS A 210 1.78 23.25 -16.21
N LYS A 211 1.59 24.32 -16.96
CA LYS A 211 2.30 24.58 -18.21
C LYS A 211 3.61 25.30 -17.89
N PHE A 212 4.70 24.81 -18.46
CA PHE A 212 6.02 25.43 -18.39
C PHE A 212 6.39 26.02 -19.75
N ASP A 213 7.30 26.98 -19.76
CA ASP A 213 7.71 27.64 -21.01
C ASP A 213 8.67 26.75 -21.81
N ARG A 214 9.52 25.97 -21.11
CA ARG A 214 10.55 25.12 -21.73
C ARG A 214 10.09 23.68 -22.01
N ILE A 215 8.91 23.30 -21.52
CA ILE A 215 8.37 21.95 -21.66
C ILE A 215 7.12 22.04 -22.52
N SER A 216 7.10 21.28 -23.62
CA SER A 216 6.05 21.43 -24.65
C SER A 216 4.66 21.04 -24.13
N ARG A 217 4.58 19.98 -23.32
CA ARG A 217 3.33 19.49 -22.77
C ARG A 217 3.05 20.04 -21.36
N PRO A 218 1.78 20.30 -20.99
CA PRO A 218 1.45 20.56 -19.61
C PRO A 218 1.77 19.32 -18.76
N ILE A 219 2.36 19.54 -17.59
CA ILE A 219 2.69 18.49 -16.65
C ILE A 219 1.64 18.46 -15.55
N ARG A 220 1.08 17.29 -15.30
CA ARG A 220 0.18 17.04 -14.18
C ARG A 220 0.97 16.48 -13.01
N PHE A 221 0.97 17.19 -11.91
CA PHE A 221 1.59 16.79 -10.66
C PHE A 221 0.58 16.15 -9.74
N MET A 222 0.94 15.02 -9.16
CA MET A 222 0.22 14.39 -8.07
C MET A 222 0.80 14.88 -6.74
N VAL A 223 0.01 15.60 -5.96
CA VAL A 223 0.39 16.08 -4.63
C VAL A 223 -0.24 15.19 -3.58
N VAL A 224 0.59 14.63 -2.69
CA VAL A 224 0.19 13.65 -1.68
C VAL A 224 0.81 13.99 -0.33
N ASN A 225 0.11 13.73 0.77
CA ASN A 225 0.61 13.95 2.13
C ASN A 225 1.09 12.67 2.84
N ASN A 226 0.87 11.50 2.23
CA ASN A 226 1.21 10.20 2.77
C ASN A 226 1.74 9.24 1.70
N THR A 227 2.37 8.15 2.14
CA THR A 227 2.98 7.15 1.25
C THR A 227 2.13 5.90 1.05
N ARG A 228 0.85 5.90 1.45
CA ARG A 228 -0.02 4.70 1.35
C ARG A 228 -0.18 4.19 -0.08
N MET A 229 -0.15 5.10 -1.07
CA MET A 229 -0.26 4.77 -2.49
C MET A 229 1.05 4.23 -3.10
N PHE A 230 2.17 4.25 -2.36
CA PHE A 230 3.49 3.85 -2.84
C PHE A 230 3.68 2.34 -2.66
N THR A 231 2.77 1.55 -3.21
CA THR A 231 2.78 0.08 -3.10
C THR A 231 3.91 -0.58 -3.90
N LYS A 232 4.48 0.14 -4.87
CA LYS A 232 5.58 -0.31 -5.71
C LYS A 232 6.77 0.67 -5.61
N PRO A 233 8.02 0.16 -5.63
CA PRO A 233 9.20 1.03 -5.60
C PRO A 233 9.24 2.08 -6.72
N GLU A 234 8.69 1.76 -7.90
CA GLU A 234 8.63 2.67 -9.07
C GLU A 234 7.88 4.00 -8.81
N TYR A 235 7.05 4.08 -7.77
CA TYR A 235 6.42 5.35 -7.40
C TYR A 235 7.43 6.37 -6.84
N TRP A 236 8.49 5.90 -6.19
CA TRP A 236 9.54 6.77 -5.65
C TRP A 236 10.37 7.45 -6.73
N ASP A 237 10.58 6.77 -7.87
CA ASP A 237 11.27 7.35 -9.03
C ASP A 237 10.51 8.55 -9.63
N ARG A 238 9.20 8.62 -9.40
CA ARG A 238 8.33 9.74 -9.84
C ARG A 238 8.34 10.92 -8.88
N VAL A 239 8.92 10.79 -7.68
CA VAL A 239 8.97 11.89 -6.70
C VAL A 239 10.00 12.91 -7.13
N VAL A 240 9.51 14.09 -7.52
CA VAL A 240 10.36 15.19 -8.01
C VAL A 240 10.69 16.20 -6.92
N ALA A 241 9.78 16.40 -5.97
CA ALA A 241 9.93 17.36 -4.89
C ALA A 241 9.33 16.86 -3.58
N ILE A 242 9.98 17.23 -2.48
CA ILE A 242 9.55 16.91 -1.12
C ILE A 242 9.54 18.18 -0.28
N PHE A 243 8.40 18.51 0.31
CA PHE A 243 8.27 19.61 1.25
C PHE A 243 8.51 19.06 2.65
N THR A 244 9.35 19.71 3.44
CA THR A 244 9.67 19.26 4.80
C THR A 244 9.26 20.28 5.86
N THR A 245 8.85 19.78 7.02
CA THR A 245 8.65 20.59 8.24
C THR A 245 9.93 20.78 9.07
N GLY A 246 11.03 20.14 8.68
CA GLY A 246 12.30 20.19 9.43
C GLY A 246 12.48 19.10 10.49
N HIS A 247 11.53 18.18 10.60
CA HIS A 247 11.62 17.03 11.50
C HIS A 247 12.01 15.75 10.76
N ALA A 248 13.05 15.06 11.23
CA ALA A 248 13.56 13.86 10.57
C ALA A 248 12.54 12.71 10.56
N TRP A 249 11.67 12.62 11.58
CA TRP A 249 10.66 11.57 11.67
C TRP A 249 9.68 11.57 10.49
N GLN A 250 9.55 12.69 9.77
CA GLN A 250 8.72 12.80 8.57
C GLN A 250 9.09 11.74 7.53
N PHE A 251 10.37 11.36 7.45
CA PHE A 251 10.92 10.49 6.42
C PHE A 251 10.96 9.01 6.83
N ASN A 252 10.53 8.66 8.05
CA ASN A 252 10.64 7.28 8.55
C ASN A 252 9.97 6.23 7.66
N ASN A 253 8.88 6.60 6.99
CA ASN A 253 8.11 5.73 6.11
C ASN A 253 8.43 5.94 4.61
N TYR A 254 9.54 6.62 4.31
CA TYR A 254 9.96 6.88 2.93
C TYR A 254 10.94 5.79 2.47
N GLN A 255 11.10 5.65 1.15
CA GLN A 255 12.09 4.72 0.57
C GLN A 255 13.50 5.03 1.09
N TRP A 256 13.86 6.32 1.12
CA TRP A 256 15.07 6.84 1.73
C TRP A 256 14.68 7.59 3.00
N ASN A 257 15.00 7.01 4.16
CA ASN A 257 14.58 7.52 5.45
C ASN A 257 15.58 8.51 6.08
N THR A 258 16.80 8.59 5.55
CA THR A 258 17.79 9.57 6.00
C THR A 258 17.71 10.84 5.14
N PRO A 259 17.70 12.05 5.73
CA PRO A 259 17.62 13.30 4.96
C PRO A 259 18.76 13.45 3.95
N GLN A 260 19.96 13.00 4.29
CA GLN A 260 21.14 13.10 3.43
C GLN A 260 20.97 12.33 2.12
N GLU A 261 20.50 11.08 2.20
CA GLU A 261 20.24 10.23 1.04
C GLU A 261 18.98 10.70 0.30
N LEU A 262 17.91 11.01 1.03
CA LEU A 262 16.65 11.47 0.47
C LEU A 262 16.82 12.70 -0.43
N PHE A 263 17.59 13.70 0.02
CA PHE A 263 17.81 14.94 -0.73
C PHE A 263 18.95 14.86 -1.77
N GLN A 264 19.56 13.69 -1.94
CA GLN A 264 20.35 13.36 -3.14
C GLN A 264 19.44 12.84 -4.26
N HIS A 265 18.39 12.09 -3.90
CA HIS A 265 17.45 11.50 -4.85
C HIS A 265 16.29 12.41 -5.25
N CYS A 266 15.84 13.31 -4.36
CA CYS A 266 14.68 14.19 -4.57
C CYS A 266 15.01 15.64 -4.19
N LYS A 267 14.37 16.61 -4.86
CA LYS A 267 14.55 18.01 -4.49
C LYS A 267 13.78 18.35 -3.21
N GLY A 268 14.49 18.74 -2.16
CA GLY A 268 13.87 19.15 -0.91
C GLY A 268 13.54 20.64 -0.85
N TYR A 269 12.40 20.99 -0.27
CA TYR A 269 11.97 22.36 0.01
C TYR A 269 11.57 22.52 1.47
N TYR A 270 12.09 23.55 2.13
CA TYR A 270 11.68 23.97 3.45
C TYR A 270 11.05 25.35 3.36
N PHE A 271 9.73 25.40 3.58
CA PHE A 271 9.00 26.66 3.64
C PHE A 271 8.92 27.13 5.08
N HIS A 272 9.19 28.41 5.31
CA HIS A 272 9.04 29.05 6.61
C HIS A 272 8.52 30.46 6.43
N PHE A 273 7.98 31.04 7.50
CA PHE A 273 7.60 32.44 7.45
C PHE A 273 8.80 33.36 7.66
N SER A 274 8.68 34.57 7.12
CA SER A 274 9.64 35.63 7.35
C SER A 274 9.77 35.98 8.82
N GLY A 275 11.00 36.08 9.29
CA GLY A 275 11.35 36.32 10.69
C GLY A 275 11.39 35.08 11.59
N ASP A 276 10.94 33.92 11.12
CA ASP A 276 11.08 32.67 11.89
C ASP A 276 12.51 32.12 11.76
N SER A 277 13.06 31.62 12.87
CA SER A 277 14.40 31.02 12.86
C SER A 277 14.36 29.64 12.20
N ILE A 278 15.28 29.43 11.26
CA ILE A 278 15.42 28.14 10.57
C ILE A 278 16.16 27.17 11.51
N PRO A 279 15.57 26.00 11.85
CA PRO A 279 16.22 25.03 12.72
C PRO A 279 17.58 24.58 12.18
N GLN A 280 18.57 24.40 13.06
CA GLN A 280 19.94 24.01 12.67
C GLN A 280 19.97 22.69 11.89
N THR A 281 19.08 21.75 12.21
CA THR A 281 18.92 20.48 11.47
C THR A 281 18.61 20.72 9.99
N VAL A 282 17.72 21.67 9.68
CA VAL A 282 17.31 22.03 8.32
C VAL A 282 18.43 22.75 7.58
N GLN A 283 19.25 23.54 8.28
CA GLN A 283 20.41 24.20 7.69
C GLN A 283 21.43 23.18 7.17
N GLN A 284 21.60 22.05 7.88
CA GLN A 284 22.49 20.96 7.48
C GLN A 284 21.96 20.14 6.30
N TRP A 285 20.66 20.15 6.04
CA TRP A 285 20.07 19.39 4.95
C TRP A 285 20.20 20.10 3.59
N ASN A 286 20.34 19.31 2.52
CA ASN A 286 20.35 19.77 1.14
C ASN A 286 18.92 20.13 0.66
N VAL A 287 18.27 21.05 1.38
CA VAL A 287 16.95 21.57 1.05
C VAL A 287 17.03 23.03 0.66
N GLN A 288 16.17 23.42 -0.26
CA GLN A 288 15.97 24.80 -0.66
C GLN A 288 15.06 25.49 0.35
N LYS A 289 15.59 26.53 1.00
CA LYS A 289 14.85 27.32 1.98
C LYS A 289 14.07 28.39 1.23
N VAL A 290 12.76 28.46 1.47
CA VAL A 290 11.85 29.37 0.78
C VAL A 290 11.06 30.12 1.83
N GLU A 291 11.18 31.45 1.81
CA GLU A 291 10.57 32.33 2.78
C GLU A 291 9.21 32.82 2.26
N ILE A 292 8.19 32.79 3.13
CA ILE A 292 6.86 33.33 2.87
C ILE A 292 6.62 34.49 3.84
N ASP A 293 6.20 35.65 3.34
CA ASP A 293 5.88 36.78 4.21
C ASP A 293 4.62 36.47 5.04
N LYS A 294 4.48 36.97 6.28
CA LYS A 294 3.29 36.73 7.11
C LYS A 294 2.12 37.66 6.74
N ASN A 295 2.42 38.85 6.25
CA ASN A 295 1.42 39.90 6.03
C ASN A 295 1.33 40.32 4.57
N LYS A 296 2.41 40.20 3.79
CA LYS A 296 2.48 40.68 2.41
C LYS A 296 2.23 39.56 1.40
N ARG A 297 0.94 39.24 1.16
CA ARG A 297 0.51 38.20 0.20
C ARG A 297 0.92 38.46 -1.25
N PHE A 298 1.12 39.72 -1.65
CA PHE A 298 1.56 40.05 -3.02
C PHE A 298 2.93 39.45 -3.39
N LYS A 299 3.77 39.14 -2.39
CA LYS A 299 5.07 38.48 -2.61
C LYS A 299 4.93 36.99 -2.94
N ASP A 300 3.79 36.37 -2.63
CA ASP A 300 3.58 34.94 -2.86
C ASP A 300 3.71 34.59 -4.37
N VAL A 301 3.36 35.53 -5.26
CA VAL A 301 3.57 35.43 -6.71
C VAL A 301 5.03 35.19 -7.07
N GLU A 302 5.95 35.93 -6.46
CA GLU A 302 7.38 35.78 -6.69
C GLU A 302 7.89 34.45 -6.13
N VAL A 303 7.44 34.08 -4.93
CA VAL A 303 7.80 32.82 -4.27
C VAL A 303 7.38 31.61 -5.11
N VAL A 304 6.14 31.61 -5.61
CA VAL A 304 5.60 30.52 -6.44
C VAL A 304 6.29 30.46 -7.79
N ARG A 305 6.59 31.62 -8.40
CA ARG A 305 7.39 31.68 -9.63
C ARG A 305 8.79 31.09 -9.43
N PHE A 306 9.44 31.44 -8.32
CA PHE A 306 10.74 30.90 -7.95
C PHE A 306 10.70 29.38 -7.71
N PHE A 307 9.67 28.90 -7.02
CA PHE A 307 9.45 27.46 -6.83
C PHE A 307 9.33 26.73 -8.18
N TRP A 308 8.42 27.19 -9.05
CA TRP A 308 8.20 26.57 -10.36
C TRP A 308 9.43 26.62 -11.26
N TYR A 309 10.20 27.72 -11.23
CA TYR A 309 11.45 27.83 -11.98
C TYR A 309 12.50 26.80 -11.55
N ASN A 310 12.65 26.56 -10.23
CA ASN A 310 13.57 25.55 -9.74
C ASN A 310 13.09 24.13 -10.03
N LEU A 311 11.77 23.90 -9.93
CA LEU A 311 11.19 22.61 -10.25
C LEU A 311 11.27 22.29 -11.75
N GLU A 312 11.13 23.29 -12.62
CA GLU A 312 11.32 23.15 -14.08
C GLU A 312 12.74 22.64 -14.39
N LYS A 313 13.77 23.20 -13.75
CA LYS A 313 15.16 22.72 -13.90
C LYS A 313 15.31 21.26 -13.47
N GLU A 314 14.71 20.89 -12.35
CA GLU A 314 14.75 19.52 -11.82
C GLU A 314 14.04 18.55 -12.78
N LEU A 315 12.89 18.95 -13.32
CA LEU A 315 12.16 18.17 -14.32
C LEU A 315 12.97 17.97 -15.59
N LEU A 316 13.60 19.02 -16.13
CA LEU A 316 14.48 18.94 -17.30
C LEU A 316 15.66 17.99 -17.03
N ALA A 317 16.28 18.08 -15.85
CA ALA A 317 17.39 17.20 -15.45
C ALA A 317 16.96 15.71 -15.34
N ARG A 318 15.73 15.46 -14.89
CA ARG A 318 15.11 14.12 -14.86
C ARG A 318 14.64 13.63 -16.23
N GLY A 319 14.71 14.49 -17.25
CA GLY A 319 14.37 14.15 -18.62
C GLY A 319 12.89 14.36 -18.97
N PHE A 320 12.17 15.25 -18.30
CA PHE A 320 10.91 15.76 -18.82
C PHE A 320 11.21 16.81 -19.91
N HIS A 321 10.50 16.79 -21.04
CA HIS A 321 10.74 17.65 -22.21
C HIS A 321 9.41 18.17 -22.76
#